data_AF-A0A5D3JZX6-F1
#
_entry.id   AF-A0A5D3JZX6-F1
#
_cell.length_a   1.000
_cell.length_b   1.000
_cell.length_c   1.000
_cell.angle_alpha   90.00
_cell.angle_beta   90.00
_cell.angle_gamma   90.00
#
_symmetry.space_group_name_H-M   'P 1'
#
loop_
_entity.id
_entity.type
_entity.pdbx_description
1 polymer ?
#
loop_
_entity_poly.entity_id
_entity_poly.type
_entity_poly.pdbx_seq_one_letter_code
_entity_poly.pdbx_strand_id
1 'polypeptide(L)'
;MSVALLTYADLGARLNISREAARSLARRRRLPRSRSDDGKALVRVDFSELRYTPRPRTGRRADPIGASMARIEAVEPFPFRQCRNGAPGFYSDAFSLREPVSTSLENASETEAFKAEIARLEDVATAYRAVFERERERAERLAVELQQASAETKAVNAWATRLEDEMAALRTDRRPGGSLAGRAALRLGHLAASIVQADRMARR
;
A
#
# COMPACT_ATOMS: atom_id res chain seq x y z
N MET A 1 44.29 1.17 10.34
CA MET A 1 42.89 1.58 10.48
C MET A 1 42.02 0.51 9.82
N SER A 2 41.42 -0.40 10.58
CA SER A 2 40.70 -1.57 10.04
C SER A 2 39.20 -1.27 9.96
N VAL A 3 38.80 -0.55 8.90
CA VAL A 3 37.39 -0.35 8.58
C VAL A 3 36.85 -1.64 7.97
N ALA A 4 35.91 -2.30 8.66
CA ALA A 4 35.25 -3.51 8.17
C ALA A 4 33.80 -3.23 7.77
N LEU A 5 33.34 -3.88 6.70
CA LEU A 5 31.94 -3.97 6.31
C LEU A 5 31.35 -5.25 6.90
N LEU A 6 30.41 -5.11 7.83
CA LEU A 6 29.83 -6.26 8.53
C LEU A 6 28.31 -6.20 8.56
N THR A 7 27.68 -7.37 8.54
CA THR A 7 26.24 -7.46 8.80
C THR A 7 25.96 -7.22 10.28
N TYR A 8 24.70 -6.92 10.63
CA TYR A 8 24.31 -6.78 12.04
C TYR A 8 24.53 -8.05 12.87
N ALA A 9 24.49 -9.23 12.24
CA ALA A 9 24.74 -10.49 12.92
C ALA A 9 26.23 -10.64 13.24
N ASP A 10 27.11 -10.40 12.26
CA ASP A 10 28.57 -10.50 12.44
C ASP A 10 29.09 -9.42 13.39
N LEU A 11 28.52 -8.22 13.32
CA LEU A 11 28.81 -7.11 14.24
C LEU A 11 28.39 -7.47 15.67
N GLY A 12 27.23 -8.13 15.83
CA GLY A 12 26.76 -8.63 17.13
C GLY A 12 27.68 -9.70 17.72
N ALA A 13 28.06 -10.68 16.91
CA ALA A 13 28.97 -11.75 17.31
C ALA A 13 30.34 -11.21 17.75
N ARG A 14 30.90 -10.24 17.02
CA ARG A 14 32.21 -9.63 17.35
C ARG A 14 32.18 -8.77 18.61
N LEU A 15 31.06 -8.15 18.94
CA LEU A 15 30.91 -7.30 20.12
C LEU A 15 30.27 -8.03 21.31
N ASN A 16 29.98 -9.33 21.18
CA ASN A 16 29.26 -10.14 22.16
C ASN A 16 27.90 -9.53 22.57
N ILE A 17 27.14 -9.05 21.59
CA ILE A 17 25.81 -8.44 21.77
C ILE A 17 24.77 -9.05 20.84
N SER A 18 23.49 -8.88 21.17
CA SER A 18 22.41 -9.32 20.28
C SER A 18 22.43 -8.55 18.95
N ARG A 19 21.94 -9.21 17.88
CA ARG A 19 21.77 -8.60 16.54
C ARG A 19 20.97 -7.29 16.59
N GLU A 20 19.97 -7.20 17.47
CA GLU A 20 19.17 -5.99 17.64
C GLU A 20 19.92 -4.88 18.36
N ALA A 21 20.74 -5.22 19.37
CA ALA A 21 21.62 -4.27 20.03
C ALA A 21 22.63 -3.68 19.05
N ALA A 22 23.20 -4.51 18.16
CA ALA A 22 24.03 -4.08 17.04
C ALA A 22 23.30 -3.10 16.10
N ARG A 23 22.04 -3.39 15.74
CA ARG A 23 21.21 -2.49 14.92
C ARG A 23 20.94 -1.16 15.62
N SER A 24 20.61 -1.20 16.90
CA SER A 24 20.36 -0.02 17.74
C SER A 24 21.62 0.85 17.87
N LEU A 25 22.77 0.22 18.11
CA LEU A 25 24.07 0.88 18.16
C LEU A 25 24.38 1.62 16.86
N ALA A 26 24.19 0.96 15.71
CA ALA A 26 24.40 1.57 14.40
C ALA A 26 23.44 2.74 14.13
N ARG A 27 22.18 2.69 14.61
CA ARG A 27 21.23 3.82 14.51
C ARG A 27 21.70 4.99 15.37
N ARG A 28 22.09 4.73 16.62
CA ARG A 28 22.53 5.75 17.56
C ARG A 28 23.80 6.46 17.11
N ARG A 29 24.78 5.72 16.60
CA ARG A 29 26.07 6.25 16.14
C ARG A 29 26.04 6.73 14.69
N ARG A 30 24.88 6.68 14.01
CA ARG A 30 24.71 7.08 12.61
C ARG A 30 25.77 6.48 11.68
N LEU A 31 26.12 5.21 11.91
CA LEU A 31 27.18 4.55 11.15
C LEU A 31 26.78 4.43 9.67
N PRO A 32 27.74 4.60 8.72
CA PRO A 32 27.46 4.45 7.30
C PRO A 32 26.91 3.05 6.99
N ARG A 33 25.78 3.00 6.29
CA ARG A 33 25.11 1.76 5.87
C ARG A 33 25.23 1.60 4.37
N SER A 34 25.54 0.40 3.92
CA SER A 34 25.44 -0.02 2.51
C SER A 34 24.60 -1.29 2.40
N ARG A 35 24.24 -1.67 1.18
CA ARG A 35 23.61 -2.96 0.90
C ARG A 35 24.68 -3.92 0.36
N SER A 36 24.69 -5.14 0.88
CA SER A 36 25.44 -6.27 0.30
C SER A 36 24.73 -6.76 -0.96
N ASP A 37 25.43 -7.51 -1.80
CA ASP A 37 24.86 -8.16 -2.98
C ASP A 37 23.71 -9.14 -2.62
N ASP A 38 23.77 -9.73 -1.42
CA ASP A 38 22.69 -10.56 -0.84
C ASP A 38 21.47 -9.77 -0.33
N GLY A 39 21.41 -8.45 -0.56
CA GLY A 39 20.35 -7.56 -0.07
C GLY A 39 20.41 -7.25 1.44
N LYS A 40 21.38 -7.80 2.17
CA LYS A 40 21.57 -7.57 3.62
C LYS A 40 22.20 -6.19 3.87
N ALA A 41 21.81 -5.55 4.97
CA ALA A 41 22.40 -4.28 5.40
C ALA A 41 23.79 -4.51 6.00
N LEU A 42 24.80 -3.84 5.41
CA LEU A 42 26.17 -3.79 5.89
C LEU A 42 26.42 -2.46 6.60
N VAL A 43 27.22 -2.50 7.65
CA VAL A 43 27.64 -1.33 8.42
C VAL A 43 29.15 -1.20 8.32
N ARG A 44 29.64 -0.01 7.95
CA ARG A 44 31.08 0.32 8.06
C ARG A 44 31.41 0.64 9.50
N VAL A 45 32.38 -0.08 10.06
CA VAL A 45 32.83 0.06 11.45
C VAL A 45 34.35 0.10 11.53
N ASP A 46 34.88 1.08 12.25
CA ASP A 46 36.25 1.02 12.78
C ASP A 46 36.21 0.50 14.21
N PHE A 47 36.88 -0.63 14.45
CA PHE A 47 36.89 -1.30 15.76
C PHE A 47 37.78 -0.59 16.79
N SER A 48 38.67 0.29 16.35
CA SER A 48 39.50 1.10 17.25
C SER A 48 38.65 2.08 18.07
N GLU A 49 37.53 2.53 17.50
CA GLU A 49 36.65 3.55 18.08
C GLU A 49 35.37 2.97 18.69
N LEU A 50 34.99 1.74 18.32
CA LEU A 50 33.69 1.18 18.65
C LEU A 50 33.73 0.32 19.93
N ARG A 51 33.45 0.95 21.07
CA ARG A 51 33.12 0.24 22.32
C ARG A 51 31.61 0.20 22.54
N TYR A 52 31.06 -0.98 22.77
CA TYR A 52 29.68 -1.13 23.23
C TYR A 52 29.62 -0.94 24.74
N THR A 53 29.01 0.16 25.17
CA THR A 53 28.60 0.35 26.56
C THR A 53 27.09 0.10 26.64
N PRO A 54 26.65 -0.95 27.34
CA PRO A 54 25.23 -1.19 27.58
C PRO A 54 24.63 0.09 28.15
N ARG A 55 23.59 0.62 27.50
CA ARG A 55 22.90 1.79 28.04
C ARG A 55 22.22 1.32 29.33
N PRO A 56 22.44 1.96 30.49
CA PRO A 56 21.54 1.74 31.62
C PRO A 56 20.14 2.02 31.09
N ARG A 57 19.21 1.12 31.38
CA ARG A 57 17.80 1.28 31.01
C ARG A 57 17.38 2.66 31.50
N THR A 58 17.35 3.64 30.60
CA THR A 58 16.83 4.97 30.93
C THR A 58 15.40 4.69 31.30
N GLY A 59 15.13 4.83 32.60
CA GLY A 59 14.04 4.14 33.26
C GLY A 59 12.76 4.28 32.45
N ARG A 60 12.00 3.18 32.37
CA ARG A 60 10.57 3.35 32.62
C ARG A 60 10.49 4.37 33.75
N ARG A 61 9.91 5.54 33.45
CA ARG A 61 9.39 6.44 34.47
C ARG A 61 8.79 5.52 35.53
N ALA A 62 9.40 5.50 36.73
CA ALA A 62 9.10 4.51 37.76
C ALA A 62 7.59 4.31 37.76
N ASP A 63 7.14 3.05 37.57
CA ASP A 63 5.72 2.76 37.44
C ASP A 63 5.05 3.55 38.58
N PRO A 64 4.13 4.50 38.28
CA PRO A 64 3.61 5.40 39.30
C PRO A 64 3.02 4.62 40.47
N ILE A 65 2.59 3.38 40.20
CA ILE A 65 2.17 2.37 41.16
C ILE A 65 3.28 1.95 42.14
N GLY A 66 4.50 1.68 41.69
CA GLY A 66 5.61 1.27 42.57
C GLY A 66 6.08 2.41 43.50
N ALA A 67 6.13 3.64 42.98
CA ALA A 67 6.40 4.83 43.80
C ALA A 67 5.25 5.12 44.79
N SER A 68 4.01 4.81 44.40
CA SER A 68 2.84 4.90 45.29
C SER A 68 2.88 3.84 46.38
N MET A 69 3.22 2.59 46.04
CA MET A 69 3.34 1.47 46.98
C MET A 69 4.45 1.72 48.00
N ALA A 70 5.62 2.19 47.56
CA ALA A 70 6.71 2.57 48.47
C ALA A 70 6.34 3.76 49.37
N ARG A 71 5.52 4.71 48.89
CA ARG A 71 4.96 5.78 49.72
C ARG A 71 3.91 5.29 50.72
N ILE A 72 3.11 4.30 50.36
CA ILE A 72 2.13 3.68 51.27
C ILE A 72 2.85 2.86 52.35
N GLU A 73 3.96 2.20 51.99
CA GLU A 73 4.77 1.39 52.91
C GLU A 73 5.68 2.25 53.80
N ALA A 74 6.14 3.41 53.33
CA ALA A 74 6.91 4.39 54.10
C ALA A 74 6.05 5.36 54.92
N VAL A 75 4.73 5.40 54.68
CA VAL A 75 3.78 5.98 55.63
C VAL A 75 3.71 4.96 56.76
N GLU A 76 4.33 5.29 57.90
CA GLU A 76 4.15 4.49 59.11
C GLU A 76 2.65 4.21 59.28
N PRO A 77 2.27 2.96 59.64
CA PRO A 77 0.87 2.62 59.85
C PRO A 77 0.29 3.70 60.76
N PHE A 78 -0.73 4.41 60.27
CA PHE A 78 -1.48 5.37 61.07
C PHE A 78 -1.66 4.79 62.47
N PRO A 79 -1.52 5.59 63.54
CA PRO A 79 -1.61 5.09 64.89
C PRO A 79 -3.09 4.80 65.18
N PHE A 80 -3.62 3.73 64.60
CA PHE A 80 -4.79 3.05 65.08
C PHE A 80 -4.37 2.44 66.41
N ARG A 81 -4.28 3.28 67.45
CA ARG A 81 -4.36 2.79 68.81
C ARG A 81 -5.73 2.13 68.92
N GLN A 82 -5.75 0.81 68.91
CA GLN A 82 -6.88 0.07 69.46
C GLN A 82 -7.01 0.50 70.92
N CYS A 83 -7.94 1.40 71.20
CA CYS A 83 -8.38 1.65 72.57
C CYS A 83 -8.88 0.31 73.12
N ARG A 84 -8.34 -0.13 74.25
CA ARG A 84 -8.76 -1.37 74.94
C ARG A 84 -10.24 -1.37 75.39
N ASN A 85 -10.97 -0.27 75.17
CA ASN A 85 -12.36 -0.10 75.56
C ASN A 85 -13.15 0.35 74.31
N GLY A 86 -13.85 -0.57 73.66
CA GLY A 86 -14.47 -0.39 72.33
C GLY A 86 -15.62 0.61 72.25
N ALA A 87 -15.32 1.91 72.29
CA ALA A 87 -16.27 2.98 71.97
C ALA A 87 -15.87 3.67 70.65
N PRO A 88 -16.77 3.73 69.64
CA PRO A 88 -16.47 4.36 68.36
C PRO A 88 -16.59 5.88 68.48
N GLY A 89 -15.45 6.57 68.59
CA GLY A 89 -15.37 8.01 68.37
C GLY A 89 -15.30 8.29 66.87
N PHE A 90 -16.33 8.91 66.30
CA PHE A 90 -16.32 9.37 64.91
C PHE A 90 -15.25 10.45 64.72
N TYR A 91 -14.24 10.16 63.91
CA TYR A 91 -13.21 11.12 63.48
C TYR A 91 -13.49 11.53 62.03
N SER A 92 -14.53 12.34 61.83
CA SER A 92 -14.91 12.87 60.51
C SER A 92 -14.23 14.21 60.18
N ASP A 93 -13.45 14.81 61.09
CA ASP A 93 -12.94 16.17 60.91
C ASP A 93 -11.64 16.31 60.09
N ALA A 94 -10.93 15.22 59.79
CA ALA A 94 -9.64 15.30 59.10
C ALA A 94 -9.73 15.41 57.57
N PHE A 95 -10.91 15.21 56.97
CA PHE A 95 -11.06 15.13 55.52
C PHE A 95 -11.78 16.35 54.88
N SER A 96 -12.24 17.30 55.69
CA SER A 96 -13.05 18.44 55.25
C SER A 96 -12.26 19.71 54.87
N LEU A 97 -10.92 19.72 54.97
CA LEU A 97 -10.11 20.94 54.75
C LEU A 97 -9.27 20.94 53.47
N ARG A 98 -9.45 19.96 52.57
CA ARG A 98 -8.84 20.06 51.23
C ARG A 98 -9.82 20.78 50.32
N GLU A 99 -9.63 22.09 50.16
CA GLU A 99 -10.32 22.86 49.13
C GLU A 99 -10.18 22.11 47.79
N PRO A 100 -11.28 21.83 47.07
CA PRO A 100 -11.20 21.21 45.76
C PRO A 100 -10.55 22.24 44.84
N VAL A 101 -9.29 21.99 44.46
CA VAL A 101 -8.62 22.77 43.42
C VAL A 101 -9.54 22.79 42.21
N SER A 102 -9.82 23.98 41.67
CA SER A 102 -10.79 24.30 40.61
C SER A 102 -10.60 23.58 39.26
N THR A 103 -9.77 22.54 39.19
CA THR A 103 -9.50 21.74 37.98
C THR A 103 -10.69 20.90 37.53
N SER A 104 -11.68 20.64 38.39
CA SER A 104 -12.85 19.81 38.00
C SER A 104 -13.73 20.48 36.95
N LEU A 105 -13.90 21.81 37.01
CA LEU A 105 -14.69 22.57 36.04
C LEU A 105 -13.94 22.75 34.71
N GLU A 106 -12.63 23.03 34.79
CA GLU A 106 -11.75 23.15 33.61
C GLU A 106 -11.60 21.81 32.88
N ASN A 107 -11.47 20.69 33.60
CA ASN A 107 -11.47 19.37 32.97
C ASN A 107 -12.83 19.03 32.31
N ALA A 108 -13.95 19.46 32.92
CA ALA A 108 -15.27 19.23 32.35
C ALA A 108 -15.44 19.99 31.03
N SER A 109 -15.06 21.28 30.99
CA SER A 109 -15.14 22.09 29.78
C SER A 109 -14.21 21.57 28.66
N GLU A 110 -13.01 21.09 29.00
CA GLU A 110 -12.12 20.42 28.04
C GLU A 110 -12.74 19.13 27.47
N THR A 111 -13.38 18.31 28.30
CA THR A 111 -14.05 17.10 27.80
C THR A 111 -15.24 17.39 26.90
N GLU A 112 -15.97 18.47 27.16
CA GLU A 112 -17.05 18.93 26.29
C GLU A 112 -16.51 19.44 24.96
N ALA A 113 -15.39 20.18 24.98
CA ALA A 113 -14.72 20.64 23.76
C ALA A 113 -14.24 19.47 22.89
N PHE A 114 -13.63 18.43 23.49
CA PHE A 114 -13.23 17.24 22.73
C PHE A 114 -14.41 16.45 22.17
N LYS A 115 -15.52 16.35 22.90
CA LYS A 115 -16.74 15.71 22.39
C LYS A 115 -17.31 16.48 21.19
N ALA A 116 -17.33 17.81 21.26
CA ALA A 116 -17.77 18.65 20.15
C ALA A 116 -16.85 18.49 18.93
N GLU A 117 -15.54 18.38 19.13
CA GLU A 117 -14.59 18.17 18.06
C GLU A 117 -14.70 16.78 17.44
N ILE A 118 -14.94 15.73 18.24
CA ILE A 118 -15.20 14.38 17.71
C ILE A 118 -16.45 14.39 16.82
N ALA A 119 -17.54 15.01 17.27
CA ALA A 119 -18.76 15.11 16.46
C ALA A 119 -18.51 15.84 15.12
N ARG A 120 -17.74 16.94 15.14
CA ARG A 120 -17.35 17.65 13.91
C ARG A 120 -16.50 16.77 12.98
N LEU A 121 -15.55 16.03 13.53
CA LEU A 121 -14.70 15.14 12.74
C LEU A 121 -15.50 13.96 12.15
N GLU A 122 -16.51 13.48 12.86
CA GLU A 122 -17.44 12.46 12.36
C GLU A 122 -18.29 13.01 11.19
N ASP A 123 -18.81 14.23 11.30
CA ASP A 123 -19.53 14.90 10.21
C ASP A 123 -18.63 15.08 8.98
N VAL A 124 -17.38 15.52 9.18
CA VAL A 124 -16.40 15.64 8.10
C VAL A 124 -16.07 14.27 7.48
N ALA A 125 -15.91 13.23 8.30
CA ALA A 125 -15.62 11.88 7.82
C ALA A 125 -16.79 11.30 7.01
N THR A 126 -18.04 11.54 7.42
CA THR A 126 -19.23 11.12 6.66
C THR A 126 -19.33 11.87 5.33
N ALA A 127 -19.04 13.17 5.30
CA ALA A 127 -18.99 13.95 4.07
C ALA A 127 -17.92 13.42 3.09
N TYR A 128 -16.71 13.13 3.57
CA TYR A 128 -15.66 12.54 2.72
C TYR A 128 -16.02 11.15 2.20
N ARG A 129 -16.64 10.30 3.03
CA ARG A 129 -17.14 8.99 2.58
C ARG A 129 -18.15 9.13 1.43
N ALA A 130 -19.09 10.08 1.53
CA ALA A 130 -20.06 10.31 0.47
C ALA A 130 -19.40 10.75 -0.86
N VAL A 131 -18.40 11.64 -0.79
CA VAL A 131 -17.63 12.05 -1.97
C VAL A 131 -16.86 10.88 -2.57
N PHE A 132 -16.22 10.08 -1.73
CA PHE A 132 -15.46 8.90 -2.18
C PHE A 132 -16.36 7.90 -2.91
N GLU A 133 -17.51 7.57 -2.34
CA GLU A 133 -18.45 6.63 -2.96
C GLU A 133 -18.95 7.14 -4.32
N ARG A 134 -19.26 8.44 -4.42
CA ARG A 134 -19.67 9.05 -5.68
C ARG A 134 -18.57 8.95 -6.75
N GLU A 135 -17.32 9.19 -6.39
CA GLU A 135 -16.20 9.06 -7.33
C GLU A 135 -15.91 7.60 -7.69
N ARG A 136 -16.11 6.67 -6.75
CA ARG A 136 -16.03 5.23 -7.02
C ARG A 136 -17.09 4.80 -8.04
N GLU A 137 -18.34 5.19 -7.86
CA GLU A 137 -19.44 4.90 -8.81
C GLU A 137 -19.21 5.54 -10.19
N ARG A 138 -18.57 6.71 -10.25
CA ARG A 138 -18.17 7.35 -11.51
C ARG A 138 -17.08 6.55 -12.21
N ALA A 139 -16.05 6.14 -11.47
CA ALA A 139 -14.97 5.32 -11.99
C ALA A 139 -15.48 3.95 -12.49
N GLU A 140 -16.38 3.31 -11.75
CA GLU A 140 -17.01 2.05 -12.14
C GLU A 140 -17.81 2.19 -13.45
N ARG A 141 -18.60 3.26 -13.60
CA ARG A 141 -19.30 3.55 -14.86
C ARG A 141 -18.35 3.74 -16.04
N LEU A 142 -17.30 4.55 -15.86
CA LEU A 142 -16.29 4.76 -16.91
C LEU A 142 -15.55 3.47 -17.26
N ALA A 143 -15.30 2.58 -16.31
CA ALA A 143 -14.67 1.29 -16.58
C ALA A 143 -15.57 0.40 -17.47
N VAL A 144 -16.88 0.39 -17.22
CA VAL A 144 -17.85 -0.32 -18.07
C VAL A 144 -17.88 0.29 -19.47
N GLU A 145 -17.93 1.62 -19.61
CA GLU A 145 -17.91 2.30 -20.91
C GLU A 145 -16.63 2.00 -21.69
N LEU A 146 -15.46 2.02 -21.04
CA LEU A 146 -14.19 1.66 -21.67
C LEU A 146 -14.17 0.20 -22.13
N GLN A 147 -14.73 -0.71 -21.32
CA GLN A 147 -14.83 -2.12 -21.69
C GLN A 147 -15.74 -2.31 -22.90
N GLN A 148 -16.87 -1.59 -22.95
CA GLN A 148 -17.77 -1.60 -24.10
C GLN A 148 -17.09 -1.04 -25.35
N ALA A 149 -16.46 0.14 -25.28
CA ALA A 149 -15.72 0.72 -26.39
C ALA A 149 -14.59 -0.19 -26.87
N SER A 150 -13.90 -0.89 -25.95
CA SER A 150 -12.90 -1.90 -26.32
C SER A 150 -13.52 -3.10 -27.05
N ALA A 151 -14.71 -3.54 -26.63
CA ALA A 151 -15.42 -4.61 -27.32
C ALA A 151 -15.88 -4.18 -28.73
N GLU A 152 -16.40 -2.96 -28.87
CA GLU A 152 -16.82 -2.39 -30.14
C GLU A 152 -15.65 -2.22 -31.12
N THR A 153 -14.52 -1.67 -30.66
CA THR A 153 -13.30 -1.56 -31.48
C THR A 153 -12.77 -2.93 -31.93
N LYS A 154 -12.80 -3.94 -31.05
CA LYS A 154 -12.46 -5.32 -31.44
C LYS A 154 -13.42 -5.88 -32.49
N ALA A 155 -14.71 -5.62 -32.35
CA ALA A 155 -15.71 -6.06 -33.32
C ALA A 155 -15.51 -5.40 -34.69
N VAL A 156 -15.23 -4.09 -34.71
CA VAL A 156 -14.90 -3.34 -35.94
C VAL A 156 -13.64 -3.90 -36.60
N ASN A 157 -12.58 -4.14 -35.83
CA ASN A 157 -11.35 -4.73 -36.36
C ASN A 157 -11.59 -6.12 -36.94
N ALA A 158 -12.37 -6.97 -36.28
CA ALA A 158 -12.72 -8.29 -36.79
C ALA A 158 -13.55 -8.23 -38.08
N TRP A 159 -14.41 -7.22 -38.23
CA TRP A 159 -15.13 -6.99 -39.47
C TRP A 159 -14.21 -6.50 -40.59
N ALA A 160 -13.28 -5.59 -40.28
CA ALA A 160 -12.27 -5.13 -41.23
C ALA A 160 -11.40 -6.29 -41.75
N THR A 161 -10.93 -7.19 -40.87
CA THR A 161 -10.15 -8.36 -41.30
C THR A 161 -10.96 -9.29 -42.21
N ARG A 162 -12.26 -9.50 -41.93
CA ARG A 162 -13.11 -10.30 -42.81
C ARG A 162 -13.26 -9.68 -44.20
N LEU A 163 -13.46 -8.36 -44.26
CA LEU A 163 -13.50 -7.64 -45.53
C LEU A 163 -12.16 -7.72 -46.28
N GLU A 164 -11.05 -7.63 -45.57
CA GLU A 164 -9.73 -7.80 -46.16
C GLU A 164 -9.54 -9.20 -46.76
N ASP A 165 -10.00 -10.24 -46.06
CA ASP A 165 -9.98 -11.63 -46.55
C ASP A 165 -10.88 -11.81 -47.79
N GLU A 166 -12.09 -11.26 -47.78
CA GLU A 166 -13.00 -11.26 -48.94
C GLU A 166 -12.38 -10.54 -50.15
N MET A 167 -11.79 -9.36 -49.92
CA MET A 167 -11.10 -8.58 -50.96
C MET A 167 -9.86 -9.31 -51.49
N ALA A 168 -9.13 -10.02 -50.63
CA ALA A 168 -8.01 -10.85 -51.04
C ALA A 168 -8.47 -12.02 -51.91
N ALA A 169 -9.56 -12.70 -51.55
CA ALA A 169 -10.16 -13.77 -52.34
C ALA A 169 -10.62 -13.28 -53.72
N LEU A 170 -11.27 -12.11 -53.80
CA LEU A 170 -11.66 -11.50 -55.07
C LEU A 170 -10.45 -11.14 -55.95
N ARG A 171 -9.35 -10.68 -55.33
CA ARG A 171 -8.10 -10.36 -56.06
C ARG A 171 -7.40 -11.62 -56.56
N THR A 172 -7.40 -12.71 -55.80
CA THR A 172 -6.80 -13.99 -56.23
C THR A 172 -7.62 -14.67 -57.31
N ASP A 173 -8.95 -14.61 -57.26
CA ASP A 173 -9.83 -15.09 -58.34
C ASP A 173 -9.63 -14.31 -59.65
N ARG A 174 -9.15 -13.05 -59.54
CA ARG A 174 -8.82 -12.17 -60.67
C ARG A 174 -7.43 -12.43 -61.29
N ARG A 175 -6.65 -13.42 -60.83
CA ARG A 175 -5.36 -13.79 -61.47
C ARG A 175 -5.55 -14.29 -62.92
N PRO A 176 -4.51 -14.15 -63.77
CA PRO A 176 -4.65 -14.06 -65.22
C PRO A 176 -5.00 -15.43 -65.82
N GLY A 177 -6.29 -15.65 -66.06
CA GLY A 177 -6.81 -16.87 -66.66
C GLY A 177 -8.31 -17.04 -66.43
N GLY A 178 -8.83 -16.49 -65.32
CA GLY A 178 -10.23 -16.62 -64.92
C GLY A 178 -11.12 -15.39 -65.11
N SER A 179 -10.56 -14.20 -65.37
CA SER A 179 -11.36 -12.97 -65.43
C SER A 179 -12.44 -13.04 -66.50
N LEU A 180 -13.62 -12.49 -66.23
CA LEU A 180 -14.74 -12.43 -67.19
C LEU A 180 -14.29 -11.87 -68.55
N ALA A 181 -13.38 -10.88 -68.54
CA ALA A 181 -12.76 -10.33 -69.73
C ALA A 181 -11.86 -11.34 -70.47
N GLY A 182 -11.02 -12.10 -69.75
CA GLY A 182 -10.18 -13.16 -70.33
C GLY A 182 -11.00 -14.32 -70.90
N ARG A 183 -12.06 -14.73 -70.20
CA ARG A 183 -12.99 -15.77 -70.65
C ARG A 183 -13.79 -15.32 -71.88
N ALA A 184 -14.21 -14.06 -71.93
CA ALA A 184 -14.85 -13.48 -73.11
C ALA A 184 -13.88 -13.41 -74.30
N ALA A 185 -12.63 -12.98 -74.09
CA ALA A 185 -11.61 -12.93 -75.13
C ALA A 185 -11.29 -14.31 -75.73
N LEU A 186 -11.16 -15.36 -74.89
CA LEU A 186 -10.97 -16.74 -75.36
C LEU A 186 -12.16 -17.23 -76.20
N ARG A 187 -13.40 -16.96 -75.76
CA ARG A 187 -14.61 -17.32 -76.52
C ARG A 187 -14.67 -16.62 -77.88
N LEU A 188 -14.33 -15.34 -77.92
CA LEU A 188 -14.24 -14.57 -79.17
C LEU A 188 -13.13 -15.10 -80.09
N GLY A 189 -11.99 -15.49 -79.53
CA GLY A 189 -10.90 -16.13 -80.29
C GLY A 189 -11.33 -17.45 -80.93
N HIS A 190 -12.03 -18.31 -80.17
CA HIS A 190 -12.59 -19.58 -80.70
C HIS A 190 -13.64 -19.34 -81.79
N LEU A 191 -14.51 -18.33 -81.61
CA LEU A 191 -15.49 -17.94 -82.62
C LEU A 191 -14.81 -17.43 -83.90
N ALA A 192 -13.79 -16.57 -83.78
CA ALA A 192 -13.03 -16.09 -84.93
C ALA A 192 -12.33 -17.24 -85.68
N ALA A 193 -11.74 -18.19 -84.95
CA ALA A 193 -11.10 -19.36 -85.55
C ALA A 193 -12.09 -20.25 -86.31
N SER A 194 -13.29 -20.47 -85.77
CA SER A 194 -14.34 -21.26 -86.41
C SER A 194 -14.90 -20.57 -87.67
N ILE A 195 -15.03 -19.24 -87.67
CA ILE A 195 -15.40 -18.48 -88.87
C ILE A 195 -14.34 -18.64 -89.97
N VAL A 196 -13.06 -18.48 -89.64
CA VAL A 196 -11.96 -18.64 -90.61
C VAL A 196 -11.90 -20.07 -91.17
N GLN A 197 -12.15 -21.07 -90.33
CA GLN A 197 -12.17 -22.46 -90.76
C GLN A 197 -13.36 -22.76 -91.70
N ALA A 198 -14.53 -22.21 -91.40
CA ALA A 198 -15.70 -22.30 -92.27
C ALA A 198 -15.45 -21.64 -93.63
N ASP A 199 -14.86 -20.45 -93.67
CA ASP A 199 -14.50 -19.76 -94.91
C ASP A 199 -13.49 -20.55 -95.76
N ARG A 200 -12.48 -21.18 -95.12
CA ARG A 200 -11.54 -22.07 -95.83
C ARG A 200 -12.21 -23.33 -96.41
N MET A 201 -13.19 -23.89 -95.71
CA MET A 201 -13.96 -25.03 -96.21
C MET A 201 -14.86 -24.64 -97.39
N ALA A 202 -15.44 -23.44 -97.37
CA ALA A 202 -16.28 -22.94 -98.45
C ALA A 202 -15.50 -22.59 -99.74
N ARG A 203 -14.18 -22.41 -99.65
CA ARG A 203 -13.30 -22.11 -100.79
C ARG A 203 -12.60 -23.33 -101.40
N ARG A 204 -12.85 -24.54 -100.89
CA ARG A 204 -12.39 -25.81 -101.47
C ARG A 204 -13.52 -26.49 -102.22
#